data_AF-A0A072N413-F1
#
_entry.id   AF-A0A072N413-F1
#
_cell.length_a   1.000
_cell.length_b   1.000
_cell.length_c   1.000
_cell.angle_alpha   90.00
_cell.angle_beta   90.00
_cell.angle_gamma   90.00
#
_symmetry.space_group_name_H-M   'P 1'
#
loop_
_entity.id
_entity.type
_entity.pdbx_description
1 polymer ?
#
loop_
_entity_poly.entity_id
_entity_poly.type
_entity_poly.pdbx_seq_one_letter_code
_entity_poly.pdbx_strand_id
1 'polypeptide(L)'
;MKTRVPLALSLLLLGSGCTVYQSIGKSTGSFLHPVSGPDFVHIPDDEWNQKNALLYFYRTESQWAADEIEAPSVYIDGKHYFNIRNDSYTWLEVSPGERHIAMRRPLLGLEGMNSFSLSLIADGSINVEPGQIYYLRYNELSEPEKAHPDLDPEHPLGQGDLQLVTRDYAMQAGEIVSTRFLNSDLLAPNHAATSIVEVNEDADFEKRMEALEEERVLELERLQEEGKYESAAWYWPFGGGPTVPLEADRKIEQLEKDYAQLELDRERREELESGGGWWIF
;
A
#
# COMPACT_ATOMS: atom_id res chain seq x y z
N MET A 1 -13.56 -1.36 -52.37
CA MET A 1 -12.28 -1.15 -51.66
C MET A 1 -12.59 -0.88 -50.21
N LYS A 2 -12.15 -1.77 -49.31
CA LYS A 2 -12.32 -1.66 -47.86
C LYS A 2 -11.09 -0.98 -47.29
N THR A 3 -11.23 0.21 -46.73
CA THR A 3 -10.19 0.85 -45.91
C THR A 3 -10.71 0.91 -44.48
N ARG A 4 -10.41 -0.15 -43.72
CA ARG A 4 -10.42 -0.10 -42.27
C ARG A 4 -9.03 0.41 -41.87
N VAL A 5 -8.96 1.67 -41.47
CA VAL A 5 -7.76 2.22 -40.81
C VAL A 5 -7.89 1.82 -39.33
N PRO A 6 -6.90 1.11 -38.76
CA PRO A 6 -7.08 0.37 -37.52
C PRO A 6 -7.03 1.29 -36.29
N LEU A 7 -8.00 1.04 -35.42
CA LEU A 7 -8.02 1.32 -33.99
C LEU A 7 -6.81 0.62 -33.31
N ALA A 8 -5.61 1.14 -33.50
CA ALA A 8 -4.36 0.55 -32.98
C ALA A 8 -3.41 1.62 -32.44
N LEU A 9 -3.96 2.73 -31.93
CA LEU A 9 -3.19 3.79 -31.25
C LEU A 9 -3.58 3.96 -29.77
N SER A 10 -4.46 3.13 -29.23
CA SER A 10 -4.95 3.24 -27.85
C SER A 10 -4.42 2.17 -26.89
N LEU A 11 -3.52 1.28 -27.34
CA LEU A 11 -2.96 0.21 -26.48
C LEU A 11 -1.46 0.36 -26.16
N LEU A 12 -0.81 1.44 -26.60
CA LEU A 12 0.64 1.64 -26.43
C LEU A 12 1.02 2.56 -25.25
N LEU A 13 0.07 2.96 -24.41
CA LEU A 13 0.31 3.82 -23.23
C LEU A 13 0.40 3.06 -21.90
N LEU A 14 0.26 1.73 -21.90
CA LEU A 14 0.32 0.92 -20.66
C LEU A 14 1.71 0.34 -20.38
N GLY A 15 2.72 0.65 -21.21
CA GLY A 15 4.00 -0.06 -21.21
C GLY A 15 5.17 0.63 -20.51
N SER A 16 5.06 1.87 -20.01
CA SER A 16 6.20 2.54 -19.37
C SER A 16 5.76 3.68 -18.44
N GLY A 17 5.75 3.42 -17.12
CA GLY A 17 5.98 4.45 -16.08
C GLY A 17 4.92 5.54 -15.88
N CYS A 18 3.64 5.29 -16.17
CA CYS A 18 2.57 6.26 -15.88
C CYS A 18 1.52 5.65 -14.94
N THR A 19 1.71 5.84 -13.63
CA THR A 19 0.75 5.44 -12.59
C THR A 19 -0.37 6.47 -12.54
N VAL A 20 -1.62 6.04 -12.76
CA VAL A 20 -2.81 6.89 -12.63
C VAL A 20 -3.51 6.57 -11.31
N TYR A 21 -3.66 7.57 -10.45
CA TYR A 21 -4.40 7.45 -9.20
C TYR A 21 -5.85 7.86 -9.43
N GLN A 22 -6.77 6.95 -9.12
CA GLN A 22 -8.21 7.15 -9.30
C GLN A 22 -9.05 6.22 -8.41
N SER A 23 -10.22 6.73 -8.03
CA SER A 23 -11.29 6.02 -7.30
C SER A 23 -12.65 6.17 -7.99
N ILE A 24 -12.67 6.31 -9.32
CA ILE A 24 -13.90 6.49 -10.10
C ILE A 24 -14.93 5.41 -9.75
N GLY A 25 -16.11 5.84 -9.31
CA GLY A 25 -17.22 4.97 -8.90
C GLY A 25 -17.05 4.31 -7.52
N LYS A 26 -15.97 4.63 -6.79
CA LYS A 26 -15.68 4.13 -5.43
C LYS A 26 -15.59 5.24 -4.38
N SER A 27 -15.44 6.49 -4.80
CA SER A 27 -15.30 7.66 -3.92
C SER A 27 -16.59 8.11 -3.24
N THR A 28 -17.70 7.39 -3.29
CA THR A 28 -18.97 7.88 -2.73
C THR A 28 -18.82 8.35 -1.28
N GLY A 29 -19.09 9.63 -1.05
CA GLY A 29 -19.01 10.28 0.24
C GLY A 29 -20.24 10.08 1.11
N SER A 30 -20.15 10.54 2.36
CA SER A 30 -21.14 10.30 3.40
C SER A 30 -22.46 11.03 3.15
N PHE A 31 -22.42 12.16 2.44
CA PHE A 31 -23.62 12.91 2.09
C PHE A 31 -24.59 12.08 1.25
N LEU A 32 -24.03 11.23 0.37
CA LEU A 32 -24.80 10.34 -0.50
C LEU A 32 -25.07 9.00 0.16
N HIS A 33 -24.11 8.49 0.94
CA HIS A 33 -24.19 7.16 1.53
C HIS A 33 -23.47 7.10 2.89
N PRO A 34 -24.17 7.39 4.01
CA PRO A 34 -23.60 7.27 5.35
C PRO A 34 -23.13 5.84 5.68
N VAL A 35 -22.20 5.71 6.62
CA VAL A 35 -21.74 4.39 7.08
C VAL A 35 -22.80 3.73 7.96
N SER A 36 -23.02 2.43 7.75
CA SER A 36 -24.07 1.65 8.42
C SER A 36 -23.57 0.32 8.99
N GLY A 37 -22.26 0.09 9.01
CA GLY A 37 -21.67 -1.09 9.62
C GLY A 37 -21.80 -1.12 11.15
N PRO A 38 -21.42 -2.25 11.78
CA PRO A 38 -21.42 -2.39 13.23
C PRO A 38 -20.54 -1.35 13.93
N ASP A 39 -20.85 -1.06 15.19
CA ASP A 39 -20.01 -0.20 16.03
C ASP A 39 -18.64 -0.85 16.26
N PHE A 40 -17.64 -0.04 16.60
CA PHE A 40 -16.26 -0.51 16.76
C PHE A 40 -16.12 -1.67 17.75
N VAL A 41 -15.55 -2.76 17.24
CA VAL A 41 -15.01 -3.87 18.01
C VAL A 41 -13.63 -4.19 17.46
N HIS A 42 -12.68 -4.40 18.38
CA HIS A 42 -11.33 -4.82 18.02
C HIS A 42 -11.37 -6.21 17.38
N ILE A 43 -10.57 -6.43 16.32
CA ILE A 43 -10.44 -7.75 15.71
C ILE A 43 -9.84 -8.71 16.74
N PRO A 44 -10.42 -9.88 16.97
CA PRO A 44 -9.85 -10.88 17.87
C PRO A 44 -8.42 -11.28 17.44
N ASP A 45 -7.55 -11.56 18.41
CA ASP A 45 -6.14 -11.91 18.16
C ASP A 45 -5.96 -13.22 17.38
N ASP A 46 -7.00 -14.05 17.30
CA ASP A 46 -7.06 -15.30 16.53
C ASP A 46 -7.63 -15.14 15.12
N GLU A 47 -8.11 -13.95 14.75
CA GLU A 47 -8.64 -13.64 13.41
C GLU A 47 -7.59 -13.03 12.46
N TRP A 48 -6.34 -12.85 12.91
CA TRP A 48 -5.23 -12.38 12.09
C TRP A 48 -3.89 -13.01 12.51
N ASN A 49 -2.87 -12.95 11.67
CA ASN A 49 -1.60 -13.61 11.93
C ASN A 49 -0.61 -12.65 12.60
N GLN A 50 -0.22 -12.94 13.84
CA GLN A 50 0.72 -12.11 14.63
C GLN A 50 2.14 -12.01 14.06
N LYS A 51 2.47 -12.73 12.97
CA LYS A 51 3.68 -12.47 12.18
C LYS A 51 3.57 -11.19 11.33
N ASN A 52 2.37 -10.65 11.16
CA ASN A 52 2.05 -9.45 10.41
C ASN A 52 1.81 -8.27 11.36
N ALA A 53 1.40 -7.12 10.84
CA ALA A 53 0.95 -5.98 11.64
C ALA A 53 -0.48 -5.60 11.25
N LEU A 54 -1.19 -4.91 12.15
CA LEU A 54 -2.51 -4.34 11.86
C LEU A 54 -2.46 -2.83 11.81
N LEU A 55 -3.02 -2.26 10.74
CA LEU A 55 -3.24 -0.84 10.60
C LEU A 55 -4.74 -0.56 10.69
N TYR A 56 -5.18 0.02 11.81
CA TYR A 56 -6.51 0.61 11.92
C TYR A 56 -6.51 2.01 11.31
N PHE A 57 -7.51 2.28 10.48
CA PHE A 57 -7.81 3.63 9.98
C PHE A 57 -9.17 4.02 10.50
N TYR A 58 -9.30 5.24 11.01
CA TYR A 58 -10.60 5.74 11.44
C TYR A 58 -10.74 7.23 11.21
N ARG A 59 -11.99 7.67 10.95
CA ARG A 59 -12.38 9.06 10.76
C ARG A 59 -13.48 9.39 11.75
N THR A 60 -13.23 10.38 12.60
CA THR A 60 -14.21 10.84 13.59
C THR A 60 -15.36 11.60 12.94
N GLU A 61 -16.54 11.56 13.55
CA GLU A 61 -17.73 12.31 13.13
C GLU A 61 -17.46 13.82 13.03
N SER A 62 -17.86 14.44 11.91
CA SER A 62 -17.97 15.90 11.78
C SER A 62 -18.96 16.30 10.69
N GLN A 63 -19.56 17.49 10.83
CA GLN A 63 -20.47 18.02 9.80
C GLN A 63 -19.77 18.18 8.43
N TRP A 64 -18.50 18.62 8.44
CA TRP A 64 -17.71 18.74 7.22
C TRP A 64 -17.58 17.40 6.48
N ALA A 65 -17.26 16.33 7.20
CA ALA A 65 -17.16 14.99 6.63
C ALA A 65 -18.52 14.39 6.26
N ALA A 66 -19.58 14.73 6.99
CA ALA A 66 -20.94 14.29 6.71
C ALA A 66 -21.50 14.88 5.41
N ASP A 67 -21.15 16.13 5.09
CA ASP A 67 -21.58 16.84 3.88
C ASP A 67 -20.71 16.54 2.64
N GLU A 68 -19.73 15.65 2.77
CA GLU A 68 -18.82 15.31 1.70
C GLU A 68 -19.47 14.39 0.65
N ILE A 69 -19.39 14.81 -0.61
CA ILE A 69 -19.90 14.04 -1.77
C ILE A 69 -18.90 12.96 -2.19
N GLU A 70 -17.60 13.20 -2.01
CA GLU A 70 -16.55 12.25 -2.35
C GLU A 70 -15.59 12.02 -1.17
N ALA A 71 -15.56 10.80 -0.63
CA ALA A 71 -14.70 10.44 0.48
C ALA A 71 -13.21 10.32 0.05
N PRO A 72 -12.25 10.77 0.89
CA PRO A 72 -10.83 10.62 0.64
C PRO A 72 -10.39 9.18 0.46
N SER A 73 -9.49 8.96 -0.49
CA SER A 73 -8.91 7.66 -0.85
C SER A 73 -7.66 7.36 -0.04
N VAL A 74 -7.56 6.15 0.50
CA VAL A 74 -6.37 5.65 1.22
C VAL A 74 -5.59 4.68 0.33
N TYR A 75 -4.28 4.92 0.30
CA TYR A 75 -3.29 4.13 -0.42
C TYR A 75 -2.25 3.59 0.53
N ILE A 76 -1.89 2.32 0.33
CA ILE A 76 -0.72 1.70 0.97
C ILE A 76 0.21 1.24 -0.15
N ASP A 77 1.48 1.60 -0.08
CA ASP A 77 2.52 1.29 -1.06
C ASP A 77 2.08 1.61 -2.51
N GLY A 78 1.44 2.77 -2.67
CA GLY A 78 0.95 3.25 -3.97
C GLY A 78 -0.33 2.58 -4.49
N LYS A 79 -0.93 1.61 -3.77
CA LYS A 79 -2.16 0.92 -4.18
C LYS A 79 -3.38 1.41 -3.41
N HIS A 80 -4.48 1.69 -4.13
CA HIS A 80 -5.77 2.09 -3.55
C HIS A 80 -6.46 0.92 -2.84
N TYR A 81 -6.99 1.14 -1.64
CA TYR A 81 -7.76 0.13 -0.91
C TYR A 81 -9.20 0.57 -0.63
N PHE A 82 -9.39 1.73 -0.01
CA PHE A 82 -10.72 2.19 0.40
C PHE A 82 -10.83 3.72 0.41
N ASN A 83 -12.07 4.18 0.49
CA ASN A 83 -12.41 5.59 0.67
C ASN A 83 -13.01 5.78 2.07
N ILE A 84 -12.38 6.61 2.90
CA ILE A 84 -12.76 6.72 4.31
C ILE A 84 -13.89 7.74 4.52
N ARG A 85 -15.09 7.23 4.75
CA ARG A 85 -16.29 8.03 4.99
C ARG A 85 -16.31 8.57 6.42
N ASN A 86 -17.19 9.53 6.66
CA ASN A 86 -17.45 10.11 7.97
C ASN A 86 -17.83 9.02 8.98
N ASP A 87 -17.42 9.21 10.24
CA ASP A 87 -17.75 8.34 11.38
C ASP A 87 -17.50 6.86 11.11
N SER A 88 -16.33 6.56 10.56
CA SER A 88 -16.01 5.22 10.10
C SER A 88 -14.64 4.72 10.51
N TYR A 89 -14.52 3.40 10.63
CA TYR A 89 -13.25 2.72 10.79
C TYR A 89 -13.12 1.50 9.88
N THR A 90 -11.88 1.13 9.59
CA THR A 90 -11.49 -0.12 8.94
C THR A 90 -10.12 -0.54 9.46
N TRP A 91 -9.67 -1.72 9.08
CA TRP A 91 -8.32 -2.19 9.29
C TRP A 91 -7.74 -2.83 8.03
N LEU A 92 -6.42 -2.91 7.96
CA LEU A 92 -5.67 -3.70 7.00
C LEU A 92 -4.61 -4.51 7.76
N GLU A 93 -4.52 -5.81 7.48
CA GLU A 93 -3.36 -6.61 7.92
C GLU A 93 -2.27 -6.48 6.86
N VAL A 94 -1.07 -6.09 7.27
CA VAL A 94 0.07 -5.76 6.40
C VAL A 94 1.28 -6.59 6.77
N SER A 95 2.15 -6.89 5.79
CA SER A 95 3.43 -7.52 6.12
C SER A 95 4.30 -6.53 6.94
N PRO A 96 5.21 -7.02 7.81
CA PRO A 96 6.13 -6.14 8.53
C PRO A 96 7.11 -5.40 7.61
N GLY A 97 7.53 -4.20 8.02
CA GLY A 97 8.48 -3.38 7.26
C GLY A 97 8.02 -1.93 7.05
N GLU A 98 8.70 -1.21 6.17
CA GLU A 98 8.33 0.17 5.83
C GLU A 98 7.09 0.17 4.92
N ARG A 99 5.99 0.74 5.41
CA ARG A 99 4.73 0.91 4.66
C ARG A 99 4.54 2.39 4.33
N HIS A 100 4.40 2.70 3.05
CA HIS A 100 4.08 4.04 2.58
C HIS A 100 2.57 4.26 2.61
N ILE A 101 2.12 5.28 3.33
CA ILE A 101 0.70 5.61 3.49
C ILE A 101 0.46 6.96 2.84
N ALA A 102 -0.48 7.00 1.90
CA ALA A 102 -0.93 8.24 1.29
C ALA A 102 -2.45 8.35 1.32
N MET A 103 -2.94 9.56 1.59
CA MET A 103 -4.35 9.88 1.50
C MET A 103 -4.57 11.00 0.48
N ARG A 104 -5.52 10.79 -0.43
CA ARG A 104 -5.80 11.71 -1.54
C ARG A 104 -7.27 12.09 -1.56
N ARG A 105 -7.55 13.35 -1.89
CA ARG A 105 -8.92 13.79 -2.16
C ARG A 105 -9.22 13.61 -3.65
N PRO A 106 -10.21 12.78 -4.01
CA PRO A 106 -10.64 12.66 -5.39
C PRO A 106 -11.41 13.90 -5.85
N LEU A 107 -11.33 14.17 -7.16
CA LEU A 107 -12.20 15.11 -7.87
C LEU A 107 -12.82 14.38 -9.06
N LEU A 108 -14.11 14.03 -8.92
CA LEU A 108 -14.83 13.13 -9.84
C LEU A 108 -14.11 11.77 -9.98
N GLY A 109 -13.56 11.27 -8.88
CA GLY A 109 -12.77 10.03 -8.82
C GLY A 109 -11.39 10.09 -9.46
N LEU A 110 -10.94 11.23 -10.00
CA LEU A 110 -9.55 11.41 -10.43
C LEU A 110 -8.74 11.98 -9.28
N GLU A 111 -7.51 11.49 -9.09
CA GLU A 111 -6.69 11.87 -7.94
C GLU A 111 -5.27 12.28 -8.29
N GLY A 112 -4.69 11.78 -9.38
CA GLY A 112 -3.33 12.13 -9.75
C GLY A 112 -2.71 11.26 -10.83
N MET A 113 -1.48 11.61 -11.22
CA MET A 113 -0.64 10.84 -12.14
C MET A 113 0.82 10.95 -11.71
N ASN A 114 1.53 9.81 -11.56
CA ASN A 114 2.92 9.77 -11.08
C ASN A 114 3.10 10.59 -9.80
N SER A 115 4.11 11.46 -9.73
CA SER A 115 4.33 12.32 -8.56
C SER A 115 3.31 13.46 -8.40
N PHE A 116 2.39 13.65 -9.34
CA PHE A 116 1.37 14.70 -9.27
C PHE A 116 0.10 14.17 -8.61
N SER A 117 -0.30 14.80 -7.50
CA SER A 117 -1.61 14.59 -6.85
C SER A 117 -2.44 15.87 -6.98
N LEU A 118 -3.73 15.73 -7.34
CA LEU A 118 -4.68 16.84 -7.42
C LEU A 118 -4.88 17.49 -6.05
N SER A 119 -4.99 16.66 -5.01
CA SER A 119 -5.08 17.08 -3.62
C SER A 119 -4.59 15.95 -2.72
N LEU A 120 -3.40 16.16 -2.14
CA LEU A 120 -2.77 15.24 -1.20
C LEU A 120 -3.11 15.72 0.22
N ILE A 121 -3.67 14.81 1.02
CA ILE A 121 -4.05 15.06 2.41
C ILE A 121 -2.89 14.65 3.33
N ALA A 122 -2.32 13.48 3.07
CA ALA A 122 -1.19 12.95 3.83
C ALA A 122 -0.32 12.07 2.93
N ASP A 123 0.97 12.02 3.27
CA ASP A 123 1.99 11.23 2.58
C ASP A 123 3.15 10.99 3.55
N GLY A 124 3.26 9.75 4.06
CA GLY A 124 4.29 9.40 5.01
C GLY A 124 4.49 7.89 5.12
N SER A 125 5.68 7.49 5.56
CA SER A 125 6.02 6.10 5.78
C SER A 125 6.03 5.77 7.27
N ILE A 126 5.62 4.56 7.64
CA ILE A 126 5.84 4.01 8.99
C ILE A 126 6.53 2.65 8.87
N ASN A 127 7.44 2.37 9.80
CA ASN A 127 7.98 1.03 9.93
C ASN A 127 7.09 0.22 10.88
N VAL A 128 6.40 -0.78 10.35
CA VAL A 128 5.45 -1.60 11.10
C VAL A 128 6.12 -2.90 11.57
N GLU A 129 5.87 -3.27 12.82
CA GLU A 129 6.49 -4.41 13.46
C GLU A 129 5.51 -5.59 13.59
N PRO A 130 6.00 -6.84 13.53
CA PRO A 130 5.16 -8.02 13.68
C PRO A 130 4.48 -8.03 15.05
N GLY A 131 3.19 -8.34 15.06
CA GLY A 131 2.35 -8.40 16.25
C GLY A 131 1.88 -7.04 16.77
N GLN A 132 2.28 -5.94 16.15
CA GLN A 132 1.88 -4.58 16.56
C GLN A 132 0.62 -4.10 15.85
N ILE A 133 -0.09 -3.20 16.53
CA ILE A 133 -1.33 -2.58 16.05
C ILE A 133 -1.17 -1.08 16.09
N TYR A 134 -1.41 -0.45 14.94
CA TYR A 134 -1.24 0.98 14.73
C TYR A 134 -2.60 1.62 14.43
N TYR A 135 -2.82 2.84 14.92
CA TYR A 135 -4.07 3.56 14.76
C TYR A 135 -3.83 4.87 14.01
N LEU A 136 -4.34 4.96 12.79
CA LEU A 136 -4.31 6.15 11.95
C LEU A 136 -5.65 6.89 12.06
N ARG A 137 -5.59 8.04 12.74
CA ARG A 137 -6.71 8.96 12.94
C ARG A 137 -6.78 9.95 11.80
N TYR A 138 -7.95 10.08 11.18
CA TYR A 138 -8.22 11.09 10.18
C TYR A 138 -9.26 12.11 10.67
N ASN A 139 -8.87 13.40 10.71
CA ASN A 139 -9.77 14.50 11.05
C ASN A 139 -9.22 15.83 10.49
N GLU A 140 -10.04 16.56 9.71
CA GLU A 140 -9.64 17.80 9.04
C GLU A 140 -9.92 19.07 9.85
N LEU A 141 -10.59 18.95 11.00
CA LEU A 141 -11.03 20.09 11.82
C LEU A 141 -10.25 20.21 13.13
N SER A 142 -9.66 19.11 13.60
CA SER A 142 -8.98 19.06 14.89
C SER A 142 -7.87 18.03 14.89
N GLU A 143 -6.71 18.47 15.35
CA GLU A 143 -5.57 17.61 15.69
C GLU A 143 -5.82 16.88 17.03
N PRO A 144 -5.16 15.72 17.27
CA PRO A 144 -5.20 15.06 18.55
C PRO A 144 -4.54 15.93 19.63
N GLU A 145 -5.04 15.85 20.86
CA GLU A 145 -4.50 16.64 21.99
C GLU A 145 -3.03 16.31 22.31
N LYS A 146 -2.56 15.14 21.86
CA LYS A 146 -1.20 14.66 22.06
C LYS A 146 -0.68 14.04 20.77
N ALA A 147 0.49 14.50 20.32
CA ALA A 147 1.24 13.83 19.26
C ALA A 147 1.71 12.44 19.71
N HIS A 148 2.00 11.57 18.73
CA HIS A 148 2.58 10.27 19.01
C HIS A 148 3.98 10.44 19.63
N PRO A 149 4.27 9.83 20.80
CA PRO A 149 5.51 10.09 21.53
C PRO A 149 6.76 9.59 20.81
N ASP A 150 6.62 8.55 19.99
CA ASP A 150 7.73 7.90 19.29
C ASP A 150 7.95 8.43 17.86
N LEU A 151 7.10 9.35 17.37
CA LEU A 151 7.29 9.97 16.07
C LEU A 151 8.13 11.25 16.21
N ASP A 152 8.94 11.50 15.19
CA ASP A 152 9.57 12.81 15.03
C ASP A 152 8.47 13.90 14.97
N PRO A 153 8.64 15.06 15.63
CA PRO A 153 7.68 16.15 15.54
C PRO A 153 7.34 16.53 14.10
N GLU A 154 8.29 16.49 13.16
CA GLU A 154 8.09 16.83 11.74
C GLU A 154 7.65 15.63 10.88
N HIS A 155 7.41 14.46 11.50
CA HIS A 155 6.95 13.29 10.78
C HIS A 155 5.62 13.58 10.07
N PRO A 156 5.44 13.22 8.79
CA PRO A 156 4.20 13.53 8.07
C PRO A 156 2.93 12.92 8.66
N LEU A 157 3.07 11.83 9.43
CA LEU A 157 1.98 11.20 10.18
C LEU A 157 1.95 11.62 11.67
N GLY A 158 2.77 12.59 12.06
CA GLY A 158 2.71 13.25 13.38
C GLY A 158 1.91 14.56 13.34
N GLN A 159 1.72 15.15 12.15
CA GLN A 159 1.02 16.41 11.92
C GLN A 159 -0.02 16.28 10.78
N GLY A 160 -0.87 17.29 10.59
CA GLY A 160 -1.85 17.32 9.51
C GLY A 160 -3.10 16.50 9.80
N ASP A 161 -3.88 16.18 8.76
CA ASP A 161 -5.22 15.61 8.95
C ASP A 161 -5.20 14.10 9.25
N LEU A 162 -4.21 13.35 8.74
CA LEU A 162 -4.02 11.92 9.00
C LEU A 162 -2.81 11.71 9.92
N GLN A 163 -3.06 11.27 11.15
CA GLN A 163 -2.04 11.15 12.17
C GLN A 163 -2.03 9.77 12.81
N LEU A 164 -0.84 9.22 13.02
CA LEU A 164 -0.66 8.04 13.87
C LEU A 164 -0.89 8.46 15.32
N VAL A 165 -1.75 7.73 16.02
CA VAL A 165 -2.05 7.95 17.43
C VAL A 165 -1.78 6.69 18.23
N THR A 166 -1.50 6.88 19.53
CA THR A 166 -1.33 5.75 20.44
C THR A 166 -2.66 5.03 20.64
N ARG A 167 -2.60 3.75 21.03
CA ARG A 167 -3.80 2.98 21.41
C ARG A 167 -4.61 3.69 22.49
N ASP A 168 -3.96 4.22 23.51
CA ASP A 168 -4.63 4.92 24.61
C ASP A 168 -5.39 6.15 24.15
N TYR A 169 -4.90 6.84 23.12
CA TYR A 169 -5.60 7.96 22.49
C TYR A 169 -6.77 7.45 21.64
N ALA A 170 -6.53 6.49 20.75
CA ALA A 170 -7.55 5.93 19.87
C ALA A 170 -8.78 5.39 20.63
N MET A 171 -8.56 4.83 21.83
CA MET A 171 -9.63 4.24 22.65
C MET A 171 -10.45 5.26 23.47
N GLN A 172 -10.22 6.56 23.32
CA GLN A 172 -10.99 7.59 24.01
C GLN A 172 -12.40 7.75 23.43
N ALA A 173 -13.33 8.27 24.24
CA ALA A 173 -14.67 8.58 23.76
C ALA A 173 -14.61 9.66 22.64
N GLY A 174 -15.34 9.45 21.55
CA GLY A 174 -15.30 10.32 20.37
C GLY A 174 -14.21 9.99 19.36
N GLU A 175 -13.32 9.03 19.67
CA GLU A 175 -12.30 8.50 18.76
C GLU A 175 -12.80 7.18 18.12
N ILE A 176 -11.94 6.17 17.89
CA ILE A 176 -12.31 4.97 17.11
C ILE A 176 -13.50 4.22 17.70
N VAL A 177 -13.62 4.20 19.04
CA VAL A 177 -14.70 3.48 19.74
C VAL A 177 -16.08 4.06 19.50
N SER A 178 -16.17 5.27 18.95
CA SER A 178 -17.44 5.93 18.61
C SER A 178 -17.81 5.77 17.13
N THR A 179 -16.93 5.18 16.33
CA THR A 179 -17.10 5.04 14.88
C THR A 179 -17.75 3.71 14.47
N ARG A 180 -18.19 3.64 13.21
CA ARG A 180 -18.81 2.46 12.61
C ARG A 180 -17.92 1.79 11.56
N PHE A 181 -18.09 0.48 11.40
CA PHE A 181 -17.32 -0.28 10.44
C PHE A 181 -17.63 0.17 9.00
N LEU A 182 -16.58 0.43 8.23
CA LEU A 182 -16.66 0.83 6.83
C LEU A 182 -17.06 -0.36 5.95
N ASN A 183 -18.36 -0.64 5.90
CA ASN A 183 -18.91 -1.71 5.09
C ASN A 183 -18.69 -1.44 3.58
N SER A 184 -18.47 -2.50 2.82
CA SER A 184 -18.43 -2.48 1.35
C SER A 184 -19.81 -2.83 0.80
N ASP A 185 -20.31 -2.06 -0.16
CA ASP A 185 -21.60 -2.30 -0.81
C ASP A 185 -21.61 -1.79 -2.26
N LEU A 186 -22.75 -1.91 -2.95
CA LEU A 186 -22.90 -1.54 -4.36
C LEU A 186 -22.73 -0.03 -4.63
N LEU A 187 -22.99 0.83 -3.64
CA LEU A 187 -22.92 2.28 -3.77
C LEU A 187 -21.55 2.82 -3.32
N ALA A 188 -20.86 2.10 -2.42
CA ALA A 188 -19.54 2.45 -1.91
C ALA A 188 -18.63 1.20 -1.83
N PRO A 189 -18.22 0.61 -2.97
CA PRO A 189 -17.36 -0.56 -2.97
C PRO A 189 -15.95 -0.20 -2.47
N ASN A 190 -15.44 -0.98 -1.54
CA ASN A 190 -14.11 -0.83 -0.98
C ASN A 190 -13.45 -2.19 -0.68
N HIS A 191 -12.14 -2.16 -0.44
CA HIS A 191 -11.33 -3.29 0.06
C HIS A 191 -10.90 -3.00 1.51
N ALA A 192 -11.89 -2.73 2.37
CA ALA A 192 -11.70 -2.60 3.81
C ALA A 192 -11.54 -3.98 4.47
N ALA A 193 -10.95 -4.02 5.67
CA ALA A 193 -10.94 -5.17 6.57
C ALA A 193 -10.42 -6.46 5.95
N THR A 194 -9.26 -6.38 5.32
CA THR A 194 -8.64 -7.49 4.62
C THR A 194 -7.16 -7.58 4.94
N SER A 195 -6.60 -8.77 4.75
CA SER A 195 -5.16 -8.96 4.64
C SER A 195 -4.67 -8.49 3.29
N ILE A 196 -3.58 -7.73 3.29
CA ILE A 196 -2.86 -7.26 2.09
C ILE A 196 -1.38 -7.68 2.14
N VAL A 197 -1.04 -8.58 3.06
CA VAL A 197 0.31 -9.10 3.32
C VAL A 197 0.98 -9.59 2.05
N GLU A 198 0.29 -10.40 1.26
CA GLU A 198 0.86 -10.95 0.02
C GLU A 198 1.16 -9.85 -1.01
N VAL A 199 0.26 -8.88 -1.12
CA VAL A 199 0.45 -7.71 -1.99
C VAL A 199 1.64 -6.87 -1.52
N ASN A 200 1.83 -6.70 -0.21
CA ASN A 200 2.99 -5.99 0.33
C ASN A 200 4.29 -6.75 0.06
N GLU A 201 4.31 -8.06 0.29
CA GLU A 201 5.48 -8.91 0.05
C GLU A 201 5.92 -8.90 -1.43
N ASP A 202 4.96 -8.95 -2.35
CA ASP A 202 5.24 -8.88 -3.79
C ASP A 202 5.80 -7.49 -4.17
N ALA A 203 5.19 -6.42 -3.66
CA ALA A 203 5.67 -5.05 -3.89
C ALA A 203 7.05 -4.80 -3.26
N ASP A 204 7.31 -5.36 -2.07
CA ASP A 204 8.61 -5.29 -1.40
C ASP A 204 9.70 -6.01 -2.22
N PHE A 205 9.36 -7.18 -2.78
CA PHE A 205 10.25 -7.91 -3.68
C PHE A 205 10.58 -7.09 -4.94
N GLU A 206 9.56 -6.57 -5.62
CA GLU A 206 9.75 -5.73 -6.83
C GLU A 206 10.63 -4.52 -6.52
N LYS A 207 10.30 -3.75 -5.49
CA LYS A 207 11.07 -2.56 -5.06
C LYS A 207 12.51 -2.92 -4.71
N ARG A 208 12.74 -4.04 -4.02
CA ARG A 208 14.09 -4.46 -3.66
C ARG A 208 14.88 -4.96 -4.88
N MET A 209 14.21 -5.61 -5.82
CA MET A 209 14.82 -6.06 -7.07
C MET A 209 15.30 -4.85 -7.89
N GLU A 210 14.43 -3.86 -8.11
CA GLU A 210 14.79 -2.62 -8.81
C GLU A 210 15.99 -1.92 -8.16
N ALA A 211 15.98 -1.78 -6.82
CA ALA A 211 17.09 -1.18 -6.09
C ALA A 211 18.41 -1.97 -6.25
N LEU A 212 18.34 -3.31 -6.28
CA LEU A 212 19.52 -4.15 -6.49
C LEU A 212 20.04 -4.11 -7.93
N GLU A 213 19.15 -3.97 -8.92
CA GLU A 213 19.54 -3.76 -10.31
C GLU A 213 20.26 -2.41 -10.49
N GLU A 214 19.80 -1.35 -9.83
CA GLU A 214 20.49 -0.06 -9.79
C GLU A 214 21.86 -0.17 -9.08
N GLU A 215 21.92 -0.83 -7.91
CA GLU A 215 23.19 -1.13 -7.21
C GLU A 215 24.16 -1.89 -8.13
N ARG A 216 23.66 -2.84 -8.91
CA ARG A 216 24.44 -3.63 -9.87
C ARG A 216 25.03 -2.79 -10.99
N VAL A 217 24.26 -1.87 -11.55
CA VAL A 217 24.75 -0.95 -12.60
C VAL A 217 25.88 -0.07 -12.05
N LEU A 218 25.68 0.51 -10.87
CA LEU A 218 26.71 1.35 -10.22
C LEU A 218 27.97 0.55 -9.87
N GLU A 219 27.81 -0.70 -9.43
CA GLU A 219 28.93 -1.60 -9.18
C GLU A 219 29.73 -1.90 -10.46
N LEU A 220 29.06 -2.12 -11.58
CA LEU A 220 29.69 -2.34 -12.88
C LEU A 220 30.46 -1.11 -13.36
N GLU A 221 29.90 0.09 -13.23
CA GLU A 221 30.58 1.35 -13.54
C GLU A 221 31.86 1.51 -12.71
N ARG A 222 31.78 1.25 -11.40
CA ARG A 222 32.94 1.27 -10.51
C ARG A 222 34.02 0.26 -10.93
N LEU A 223 33.63 -0.96 -11.29
CA LEU A 223 34.59 -1.98 -11.75
C LEU A 223 35.25 -1.60 -13.08
N GLN A 224 34.55 -0.90 -13.96
CA GLN A 224 35.14 -0.35 -15.19
C GLN A 224 36.20 0.70 -14.88
N GLU A 225 35.93 1.63 -13.96
CA GLU A 225 36.90 2.64 -13.52
C GLU A 225 38.13 2.02 -12.85
N GLU A 226 37.94 0.95 -12.07
CA GLU A 226 39.03 0.21 -11.41
C GLU A 226 39.83 -0.71 -12.36
N GLY A 227 39.45 -0.79 -13.64
CA GLY A 227 40.09 -1.70 -14.60
C GLY A 227 39.80 -3.17 -14.34
N LYS A 228 38.78 -3.49 -13.54
CA LYS A 228 38.29 -4.83 -13.22
C LYS A 228 37.13 -5.26 -14.12
N TYR A 229 37.07 -4.70 -15.32
CA TYR A 229 36.06 -5.01 -16.32
C TYR A 229 36.76 -5.21 -17.67
N GLU A 230 36.57 -6.39 -18.27
CA GLU A 230 37.10 -6.68 -19.60
C GLU A 230 36.11 -6.20 -20.67
N SER A 231 36.59 -5.36 -21.59
CA SER A 231 35.79 -4.91 -22.74
C SER A 231 35.57 -6.04 -23.75
N ALA A 232 34.39 -6.06 -24.37
CA ALA A 232 34.08 -6.97 -25.47
C ALA A 232 35.12 -6.87 -26.60
N ALA A 233 35.56 -8.01 -27.12
CA ALA A 233 36.39 -8.03 -28.33
C ALA A 233 35.54 -7.64 -29.55
N TRP A 234 36.15 -6.95 -30.52
CA TRP A 234 35.43 -6.45 -31.72
C TRP A 234 34.73 -7.55 -32.55
N TYR A 235 35.27 -8.78 -32.53
CA TYR A 235 34.71 -9.94 -33.23
C TYR A 235 33.68 -10.72 -32.39
N TRP A 236 33.51 -10.36 -31.11
CA TRP A 236 32.57 -10.96 -30.17
C TRP A 236 31.96 -9.88 -29.28
N PRO A 237 30.99 -9.09 -29.80
CA PRO A 237 30.42 -7.93 -29.10
C PRO A 237 29.59 -8.29 -27.87
N PHE A 238 29.29 -9.58 -27.67
CA PHE A 238 28.64 -10.13 -26.48
C PHE A 238 29.65 -10.66 -25.44
N GLY A 239 30.95 -10.47 -25.68
CA GLY A 239 32.02 -10.81 -24.74
C GLY A 239 32.33 -9.70 -23.76
N GLY A 240 33.25 -9.98 -22.85
CA GLY A 240 33.61 -9.04 -21.79
C GLY A 240 32.66 -9.13 -20.60
N GLY A 241 33.05 -8.47 -19.50
CA GLY A 241 32.34 -8.57 -18.24
C GLY A 241 33.26 -8.25 -17.05
N PRO A 242 32.69 -8.23 -15.83
CA PRO A 242 33.47 -8.03 -14.63
C PRO A 242 34.44 -9.19 -14.42
N THR A 243 35.67 -8.90 -14.00
CA THR A 243 36.69 -9.92 -13.68
C THR A 243 36.55 -10.47 -12.26
N VAL A 244 35.65 -9.89 -11.48
CA VAL A 244 35.29 -10.30 -10.11
C VAL A 244 33.78 -10.53 -10.01
N PRO A 245 33.32 -11.44 -9.13
CA PRO A 245 31.90 -11.59 -8.86
C PRO A 245 31.28 -10.28 -8.34
N LEU A 246 30.07 -9.95 -8.79
CA LEU A 246 29.33 -8.78 -8.31
C LEU A 246 28.68 -9.09 -6.96
N GLU A 247 28.78 -8.15 -6.02
CA GLU A 247 28.04 -8.24 -4.77
C GLU A 247 26.54 -8.14 -5.01
N ALA A 248 26.11 -7.29 -5.95
CA ALA A 248 24.71 -7.15 -6.31
C ALA A 248 24.11 -8.44 -6.87
N ASP A 249 24.83 -9.18 -7.73
CA ASP A 249 24.36 -10.48 -8.26
C ASP A 249 24.07 -11.47 -7.13
N ARG A 250 24.94 -11.52 -6.10
CA ARG A 250 24.74 -12.40 -4.95
C ARG A 250 23.51 -12.01 -4.13
N LYS A 251 23.23 -10.71 -4.00
CA LYS A 251 22.05 -10.21 -3.30
C LYS A 251 20.77 -10.51 -4.10
N ILE A 252 20.80 -10.36 -5.42
CA ILE A 252 19.69 -10.69 -6.32
C ILE A 252 19.36 -12.18 -6.22
N GLU A 253 20.36 -13.05 -6.34
CA GLU A 253 20.16 -14.51 -6.23
C GLU A 253 19.58 -14.91 -4.86
N GLN A 254 20.01 -14.25 -3.79
CA GLN A 254 19.46 -14.49 -2.46
C GLN A 254 18.00 -14.04 -2.37
N LEU A 255 17.68 -12.84 -2.88
CA LEU A 255 16.33 -12.29 -2.88
C LEU A 255 15.36 -13.17 -3.69
N GLU A 256 15.78 -13.65 -4.87
CA GLU A 256 14.98 -14.58 -5.69
C GLU A 256 14.72 -15.91 -4.96
N LYS A 257 15.71 -16.44 -4.24
CA LYS A 257 15.53 -17.67 -3.45
C LYS A 257 14.57 -17.47 -2.29
N ASP A 258 14.68 -16.34 -1.58
CA ASP A 258 13.80 -16.03 -0.46
C ASP A 258 12.35 -15.85 -0.93
N TYR A 259 12.16 -15.17 -2.06
CA TYR A 259 10.85 -15.00 -2.69
C TYR A 259 10.27 -16.33 -3.21
N ALA A 260 11.07 -17.16 -3.87
CA ALA A 260 10.63 -18.49 -4.30
C ALA A 260 10.23 -19.40 -3.12
N GLN A 261 10.94 -19.30 -1.99
CA GLN A 261 10.57 -20.03 -0.78
C GLN A 261 9.23 -19.54 -0.22
N LEU A 262 8.99 -18.24 -0.29
CA LEU A 262 7.74 -17.61 0.13
C LEU A 262 6.57 -18.06 -0.75
N GLU A 263 6.74 -18.09 -2.08
CA GLU A 263 5.74 -18.64 -3.01
C GLU A 263 5.41 -20.10 -2.70
N LEU A 264 6.42 -20.95 -2.45
CA LEU A 264 6.22 -22.35 -2.07
C LEU A 264 5.44 -22.52 -0.76
N ASP A 265 5.67 -21.64 0.22
CA ASP A 265 4.95 -21.67 1.48
C ASP A 265 3.49 -21.18 1.31
N ARG A 266 3.23 -20.24 0.39
CA ARG A 266 1.88 -19.83 -0.02
C ARG A 266 1.12 -20.99 -0.68
N GLU A 267 1.73 -21.62 -1.68
CA GLU A 267 1.15 -22.78 -2.37
C GLU A 267 0.79 -23.90 -1.38
N ARG A 268 1.70 -24.22 -0.44
CA ARG A 268 1.44 -25.23 0.59
C ARG A 268 0.24 -24.87 1.47
N ARG A 269 0.08 -23.59 1.83
CA ARG A 269 -1.06 -23.12 2.64
C ARG A 269 -2.37 -23.22 1.85
N GLU A 270 -2.39 -22.82 0.59
CA GLU A 270 -3.55 -22.97 -0.29
C GLU A 270 -3.95 -24.44 -0.48
N GLU A 271 -2.98 -25.34 -0.62
CA GLU A 271 -3.22 -26.80 -0.67
C GLU A 271 -3.85 -27.34 0.63
N LEU A 272 -3.39 -26.86 1.79
CA LEU A 272 -3.96 -27.24 3.08
C LEU A 272 -5.39 -26.73 3.26
N GLU A 273 -5.66 -25.50 2.83
CA GLU A 273 -6.99 -24.87 2.90
C GLU A 273 -7.97 -25.50 1.91
N SER A 274 -7.53 -25.79 0.69
CA SER A 274 -8.34 -26.44 -0.36
C SER A 274 -8.50 -27.95 -0.13
N GLY A 275 -7.52 -28.62 0.48
CA GLY A 275 -7.55 -30.05 0.82
C GLY A 275 -8.52 -30.43 1.94
N GLY A 276 -9.07 -29.46 2.67
CA GLY A 276 -10.09 -29.67 3.71
C GLY A 276 -11.53 -29.78 3.21
N GLY A 277 -11.78 -29.52 1.92
CA GLY A 277 -13.11 -29.35 1.33
C GLY A 277 -13.59 -30.49 0.44
N TRP A 278 -13.58 -31.75 0.91
CA TRP A 278 -14.33 -32.84 0.27
C TRP A 278 -15.00 -33.73 1.33
N TRP A 279 -16.07 -33.22 1.94
CA TRP A 279 -17.06 -34.06 2.62
C TRP A 279 -18.41 -33.91 1.92
N ILE A 280 -18.88 -35.03 1.37
CA ILE A 280 -20.19 -35.24 0.79
C ILE A 280 -21.20 -35.27 1.94
N PHE A 281 -22.17 -34.35 1.96
CA PHE A 281 -23.52 -34.56 2.47
C PHE A 281 -24.51 -33.80 1.59
#